data_AF-U9U7M9-F1
#
_entry.id   AF-U9U7M9-F1
#
_cell.length_a   1.000
_cell.length_b   1.000
_cell.length_c   1.000
_cell.angle_alpha   90.00
_cell.angle_beta   90.00
_cell.angle_gamma   90.00
#
_symmetry.space_group_name_H-M   'P 1'
#
loop_
_entity.id
_entity.type
_entity.pdbx_description
1 polymer ?
#
loop_
_entity_poly.entity_id
_entity_poly.type
_entity_poly.pdbx_seq_one_letter_code
_entity_poly.pdbx_strand_id
1 'polypeptide(L)'
;GNISHNENLAIGICQGLRPRFSIKVPQLIIHLIKRCLDSDPLKRPKAEEIENILYTWLCKPSDKQTVLLQAQIEEADNINNNSPNITILSTSLGLSYESRLLNFNDLPEPKNSDDYYEQNDNIISKEFSESLECCRINVP
;
A
#
# COMPACT_ATOMS: atom_id res chain seq x y z
N GLY A 1 10.32 7.38 1.97
CA GLY A 1 10.32 8.81 2.33
C GLY A 1 9.89 8.95 3.78
N ASN A 2 10.51 9.84 4.55
CA ASN A 2 10.17 10.12 5.95
C ASN A 2 9.06 11.19 5.98
N ILE A 3 7.81 10.76 5.79
CA ILE A 3 6.65 11.66 5.92
C ILE A 3 6.38 11.81 7.43
N SER A 4 6.33 13.05 7.92
CA SER A 4 5.97 13.28 9.31
C SER A 4 4.55 12.79 9.58
N HIS A 5 4.39 12.04 10.67
CA HIS A 5 3.10 11.54 11.14
C HIS A 5 2.25 12.71 11.72
N ASN A 6 1.79 13.59 10.84
CA ASN A 6 1.05 14.82 11.13
C ASN A 6 -0.42 14.73 10.65
N GLU A 7 -1.19 15.76 10.97
CA GLU A 7 -2.61 15.86 10.64
C GLU A 7 -2.87 15.83 9.13
N ASN A 8 -2.04 16.51 8.34
CA ASN A 8 -2.15 16.52 6.87
C ASN A 8 -2.05 15.12 6.28
N LEU A 9 -1.14 14.28 6.79
CA LEU A 9 -1.04 12.89 6.36
C LEU A 9 -2.29 12.10 6.75
N ALA A 10 -2.83 12.31 7.96
CA ALA A 10 -4.05 11.64 8.40
C ALA A 10 -5.26 12.03 7.52
N ILE A 11 -5.42 13.33 7.21
CA ILE A 11 -6.45 13.83 6.28
C ILE A 11 -6.30 13.17 4.91
N GLY A 12 -5.07 13.14 4.37
CA GLY A 12 -4.79 12.50 3.09
C GLY A 12 -5.22 11.02 3.08
N ILE A 13 -4.89 10.26 4.14
CA ILE A 13 -5.29 8.86 4.27
C ILE A 13 -6.81 8.72 4.32
N CYS A 14 -7.51 9.53 5.12
CA CYS A 14 -8.97 9.52 5.16
C CYS A 14 -9.58 9.83 3.79
N GLN A 15 -8.96 10.69 2.99
CA GLN A 15 -9.48 11.04 1.68
C GLN A 15 -9.07 10.08 0.55
N GLY A 16 -8.32 9.01 0.85
CA GLY A 16 -8.01 7.95 -0.12
C GLY A 16 -6.53 7.82 -0.48
N LEU A 17 -5.63 8.58 0.15
CA LEU A 17 -4.18 8.40 -0.04
C LEU A 17 -3.75 7.02 0.45
N ARG A 18 -3.03 6.28 -0.41
CA ARG A 18 -2.48 4.94 -0.13
C ARG A 18 -1.03 4.83 -0.62
N PRO A 19 -0.23 3.88 -0.10
CA PRO A 19 1.20 3.79 -0.44
C PRO A 19 1.47 3.38 -1.90
N ARG A 20 2.45 4.02 -2.59
CA ARG A 20 3.04 3.55 -3.88
C ARG A 20 4.13 2.53 -3.67
N PHE A 21 4.23 1.61 -4.63
CA PHE A 21 5.43 0.82 -4.84
C PHE A 21 6.18 1.37 -6.05
N SER A 22 7.48 1.61 -5.90
CA SER A 22 8.36 1.96 -7.01
C SER A 22 8.85 0.74 -7.79
N ILE A 23 8.38 -0.44 -7.40
CA ILE A 23 8.72 -1.74 -7.97
C ILE A 23 7.44 -2.43 -8.44
N LYS A 24 7.58 -3.37 -9.38
CA LYS A 24 6.51 -4.30 -9.68
C LYS A 24 6.28 -5.19 -8.45
N VAL A 25 5.04 -5.27 -7.99
CA VAL A 25 4.62 -6.15 -6.91
C VAL A 25 3.66 -7.20 -7.50
N PRO A 26 3.74 -8.48 -7.07
CA PRO A 26 2.77 -9.50 -7.45
C PRO A 26 1.33 -9.06 -7.21
N GLN A 27 0.46 -9.27 -8.21
CA GLN A 27 -0.93 -8.80 -8.18
C GLN A 27 -1.73 -9.40 -7.02
N LEU A 28 -1.45 -10.66 -6.65
CA LEU A 28 -2.08 -11.30 -5.48
C LEU A 28 -1.75 -10.58 -4.17
N ILE A 29 -0.52 -10.09 -4.02
CA ILE A 29 -0.09 -9.30 -2.86
C ILE A 29 -0.78 -7.93 -2.88
N ILE A 30 -0.81 -7.26 -4.03
CA ILE A 30 -1.52 -5.98 -4.19
C ILE A 30 -3.01 -6.10 -3.82
N HIS A 31 -3.66 -7.19 -4.24
CA HIS A 31 -5.05 -7.44 -3.91
C HIS A 31 -5.27 -7.58 -2.39
N LEU A 32 -4.41 -8.33 -1.71
CA LEU A 32 -4.48 -8.47 -0.24
C LEU A 32 -4.25 -7.13 0.46
N ILE A 33 -3.24 -6.35 0.03
CA ILE A 33 -2.95 -5.02 0.59
C ILE A 33 -4.14 -4.08 0.41
N LYS A 34 -4.78 -4.06 -0.78
CA LYS A 34 -6.00 -3.27 -1.00
C LYS A 34 -7.09 -3.68 -0.01
N ARG A 35 -7.40 -4.97 0.13
CA ARG A 35 -8.40 -5.42 1.12
C ARG A 35 -8.06 -4.96 2.55
N CYS A 36 -6.80 -5.02 2.96
CA CYS A 36 -6.37 -4.55 4.28
C CYS A 36 -6.52 -3.04 4.50
N LEU A 37 -6.39 -2.24 3.43
CA LEU A 37 -6.40 -0.77 3.46
C LEU A 37 -7.74 -0.16 3.02
N ASP A 38 -8.79 -0.97 2.89
CA ASP A 38 -10.12 -0.49 2.50
C ASP A 38 -10.66 0.49 3.56
N SER A 39 -11.24 1.61 3.10
CA SER A 39 -11.85 2.58 4.01
C SER A 39 -13.04 2.00 4.77
N ASP A 40 -13.77 1.06 4.17
CA ASP A 40 -14.86 0.33 4.82
C ASP A 40 -14.30 -0.80 5.72
N PRO A 41 -14.44 -0.71 7.05
CA PRO A 41 -13.93 -1.74 7.96
C PRO A 41 -14.53 -3.13 7.72
N LEU A 42 -15.75 -3.21 7.16
CA LEU A 42 -16.42 -4.48 6.88
C LEU A 42 -15.81 -5.23 5.69
N LYS A 43 -15.11 -4.52 4.80
CA LYS A 43 -14.39 -5.11 3.66
C LYS A 43 -12.99 -5.58 4.00
N ARG A 44 -12.46 -5.18 5.17
CA ARG A 44 -11.13 -5.61 5.63
C ARG A 44 -11.15 -7.09 6.01
N PRO A 45 -10.10 -7.85 5.66
CA PRO A 45 -9.97 -9.23 6.07
C PRO A 45 -9.74 -9.30 7.57
N LYS A 46 -10.23 -10.37 8.20
CA LYS A 46 -9.91 -10.69 9.59
C LYS A 46 -8.45 -11.16 9.69
N ALA A 47 -7.83 -10.99 10.85
CA ALA A 47 -6.47 -11.47 11.09
C ALA A 47 -6.30 -12.97 10.78
N GLU A 48 -7.26 -13.80 11.19
CA GLU A 48 -7.29 -15.25 10.87
C GLU A 48 -7.36 -15.52 9.36
N GLU A 49 -8.07 -14.69 8.60
CA GLU A 49 -8.14 -14.82 7.14
C GLU A 49 -6.76 -14.52 6.51
N ILE A 50 -6.11 -13.44 6.95
CA ILE A 50 -4.76 -13.08 6.51
C ILE A 50 -3.77 -14.21 6.84
N GLU A 51 -3.81 -14.74 8.06
CA GLU A 51 -2.98 -15.86 8.49
C GLU A 51 -3.14 -17.08 7.58
N ASN A 52 -4.38 -17.46 7.27
CA ASN A 52 -4.67 -18.60 6.40
C ASN A 52 -4.17 -18.39 4.95
N ILE A 53 -4.30 -17.17 4.42
CA ILE A 53 -3.78 -16.80 3.09
C ILE A 53 -2.25 -16.94 3.09
N LEU A 54 -1.58 -16.33 4.06
CA LEU A 54 -0.11 -16.37 4.17
C LEU A 54 0.40 -17.79 4.40
N TYR A 55 -0.26 -18.58 5.26
CA TYR A 55 0.06 -19.98 5.48
C TYR A 55 -0.06 -20.79 4.19
N THR A 56 -1.10 -20.55 3.38
CA THR A 56 -1.27 -21.23 2.09
C THR A 56 -0.11 -20.90 1.15
N TRP A 57 0.25 -19.62 1.01
CA TRP A 57 1.35 -19.17 0.17
C TRP A 57 2.72 -19.74 0.61
N LEU A 58 2.95 -19.87 1.91
CA LEU A 58 4.24 -20.31 2.46
C LEU A 58 4.37 -21.83 2.59
N CYS A 59 3.29 -22.53 2.92
CA CYS A 59 3.35 -23.93 3.33
C CYS A 59 2.67 -24.91 2.35
N LYS A 60 1.95 -24.40 1.33
CA LYS A 60 1.26 -25.24 0.33
C LYS A 60 1.77 -24.93 -1.09
N PRO A 61 2.95 -25.44 -1.48
CA PRO A 61 3.56 -25.11 -2.78
C PRO A 61 2.73 -25.58 -3.99
N SER A 62 1.89 -26.60 -3.81
CA SER A 62 1.02 -27.14 -4.86
C SER A 62 -0.34 -26.44 -4.95
N ASP A 63 -0.65 -25.51 -4.03
CA ASP A 63 -1.91 -24.77 -4.08
C ASP A 63 -1.92 -23.83 -5.30
N LYS A 64 -3.08 -23.71 -5.94
CA LYS A 64 -3.25 -22.90 -7.16
C LYS A 64 -2.85 -21.44 -6.94
N GLN A 65 -3.18 -20.84 -5.79
CA GLN A 65 -2.81 -19.46 -5.49
C GLN A 65 -1.30 -19.33 -5.25
N THR A 66 -0.69 -20.32 -4.59
CA THR A 66 0.76 -20.35 -4.36
C THR A 66 1.54 -20.44 -5.67
N VAL A 67 1.14 -21.32 -6.58
CA VAL A 67 1.76 -21.44 -7.91
C VAL A 67 1.60 -20.14 -8.71
N LEU A 68 0.41 -19.53 -8.69
CA LEU A 68 0.17 -18.25 -9.34
C LEU A 68 1.03 -17.12 -8.75
N LEU A 69 1.16 -17.08 -7.42
CA LEU A 69 1.98 -16.09 -6.72
C LEU A 69 3.45 -16.25 -7.10
N GLN A 70 3.97 -17.48 -7.13
CA GLN A 70 5.36 -17.75 -7.53
C GLN A 70 5.65 -17.26 -8.95
N ALA A 71 4.78 -17.54 -9.91
CA ALA A 71 4.92 -17.04 -11.28
C ALA A 71 4.91 -15.49 -11.34
N GLN A 72 4.06 -14.84 -10.53
CA GLN A 72 4.04 -13.37 -10.43
C GLN A 72 5.28 -12.79 -9.77
N ILE A 73 5.87 -13.50 -8.80
CA ILE A 73 7.14 -13.11 -8.17
C ILE A 73 8.27 -13.16 -9.19
N GLU A 74 8.38 -14.27 -9.95
CA GLU A 74 9.40 -14.40 -11.00
C GLU A 74 9.28 -13.31 -12.07
N GLU A 75 8.06 -12.99 -12.51
CA GLU A 75 7.80 -11.90 -13.44
C GLU A 75 8.23 -10.54 -12.85
N ALA A 76 7.82 -10.26 -11.62
CA ALA A 76 8.14 -9.02 -10.92
C ALA A 76 9.66 -8.86 -10.72
N ASP A 77 10.34 -9.91 -10.30
CA ASP A 77 11.79 -9.92 -10.09
C ASP A 77 12.55 -9.68 -11.39
N ASN A 78 12.12 -10.30 -12.50
CA ASN A 78 12.72 -10.05 -13.81
C ASN A 78 12.56 -8.58 -14.24
N ILE A 79 11.38 -7.98 -14.05
CA ILE A 79 11.15 -6.58 -14.39
C ILE A 79 11.98 -5.66 -13.48
N ASN A 80 11.96 -5.94 -12.18
CA ASN A 80 12.62 -5.12 -11.18
C ASN A 80 14.15 -5.14 -11.35
N ASN A 81 14.75 -6.31 -11.52
CA ASN A 81 16.20 -6.45 -11.67
C ASN A 81 16.76 -5.78 -12.94
N ASN A 82 15.95 -5.64 -13.99
CA ASN A 82 16.33 -4.97 -15.23
C ASN A 82 16.18 -3.43 -15.18
N SER A 83 15.66 -2.88 -14.08
CA SER A 83 15.48 -1.44 -13.90
C SER A 83 16.68 -0.82 -13.18
N PRO A 84 17.46 0.09 -13.81
CA PRO A 84 18.69 0.65 -13.23
C PRO A 84 18.47 1.58 -12.02
N ASN A 85 17.21 1.86 -11.65
CA ASN A 85 16.86 2.77 -10.57
C ASN A 85 16.43 2.07 -9.26
N ILE A 86 16.47 0.73 -9.19
CA ILE A 86 16.10 0.02 -7.96
C ILE A 86 17.31 -0.01 -7.03
N THR A 87 17.48 1.06 -6.26
CA THR A 87 18.15 0.94 -4.97
C THR A 87 17.24 0.09 -4.09
N ILE A 88 17.53 -1.21 -3.96
CA ILE A 88 16.96 -2.03 -2.89
C ILE A 88 17.44 -1.35 -1.61
N LEU A 89 16.64 -0.43 -1.08
CA LEU A 89 16.91 0.18 0.21
C LEU A 89 16.71 -0.97 1.20
N SER A 90 17.82 -1.63 1.53
CA SER A 90 17.91 -2.53 2.67
C SER A 90 17.48 -1.71 3.86
N THR A 91 16.20 -1.86 4.18
CA THR A 91 15.59 -1.20 5.31
C THR A 91 15.80 -2.15 6.45
N SER A 92 17.02 -2.15 7.00
CA SER A 92 17.13 -2.12 8.45
C SER A 92 16.46 -0.82 8.89
N LEU A 93 15.13 -0.79 8.84
CA LEU A 93 14.34 0.29 9.36
C LEU A 93 14.60 0.21 10.86
N GLY A 94 15.60 0.97 11.33
CA GLY A 94 15.81 1.26 12.75
C GLY A 94 14.65 2.10 13.29
N LEU A 95 13.42 1.66 13.07
CA LEU A 95 12.24 2.23 13.67
C LEU A 95 11.95 1.41 14.90
N SER A 96 12.36 1.95 16.05
CA SER A 96 11.69 1.61 17.30
C SER A 96 10.27 2.19 17.20
N TYR A 97 9.30 1.34 16.85
CA TYR A 97 7.90 1.75 16.77
C TYR A 97 7.32 1.71 18.18
N GLU A 98 7.56 2.77 18.95
CA GLU A 98 6.82 2.98 20.19
C GLU A 98 5.39 3.40 19.84
N SER A 99 4.41 2.76 20.48
CA SER A 99 3.01 3.16 20.31
C SER A 99 2.86 4.62 20.70
N ARG A 100 2.40 5.44 19.75
CA ARG A 100 2.16 6.86 19.97
C ARG A 100 0.71 7.19 19.65
N LEU A 101 0.02 7.82 20.61
CA LEU A 101 -1.33 8.31 20.40
C LEU A 101 -1.29 9.45 19.37
N LEU A 102 -2.04 9.29 18.27
CA LEU A 102 -2.30 10.35 17.30
C LEU A 102 -3.65 10.96 17.63
N ASN A 103 -3.67 12.21 18.10
CA ASN A 103 -4.90 12.92 18.41
C ASN A 103 -5.12 14.02 17.37
N PHE A 104 -5.80 13.65 16.28
CA PHE A 104 -6.27 14.59 15.26
C PHE A 104 -7.78 14.75 15.44
N ASN A 105 -8.22 15.96 15.75
CA ASN A 105 -9.64 16.27 15.77
C ASN A 105 -10.13 16.47 14.33
N ASP A 106 -11.43 16.30 14.09
CA ASP A 106 -12.10 16.72 12.84
C ASP A 106 -11.59 16.07 11.54
N LEU A 107 -11.13 14.81 11.58
CA LEU A 107 -10.79 14.07 10.37
C LEU A 107 -12.03 13.83 9.49
N PRO A 108 -11.90 13.92 8.14
CA PRO A 108 -13.00 13.61 7.24
C PRO A 108 -13.35 12.12 7.28
N GLU A 109 -14.57 11.79 6.83
CA GLU A 109 -15.00 10.39 6.71
C GLU A 109 -14.06 9.62 5.76
N PRO A 110 -13.55 8.44 6.19
CA PRO A 110 -12.67 7.65 5.36
C PRO A 110 -13.35 7.19 4.07
N LYS A 111 -12.72 7.45 2.93
CA LYS A 111 -13.12 6.94 1.62
C LYS A 111 -11.94 6.30 0.88
N ASN A 112 -12.27 5.39 -0.02
CA ASN A 112 -11.34 4.93 -1.05
C ASN A 112 -11.32 5.96 -2.19
N SER A 113 -10.27 5.94 -3.02
CA SER A 113 -10.28 6.68 -4.28
C SER A 113 -11.30 6.10 -5.25
N ASP A 114 -11.73 6.90 -6.23
CA ASP A 114 -12.73 6.47 -7.21
C ASP A 114 -12.19 5.30 -8.07
N ASP A 115 -10.89 5.30 -8.37
CA ASP A 115 -10.18 4.25 -9.11
C ASP A 115 -9.69 3.07 -8.23
N TYR A 116 -10.10 2.99 -6.96
CA TYR A 116 -9.47 2.09 -6.00
C TYR A 116 -9.52 0.59 -6.39
N TYR A 117 -10.62 0.16 -6.98
CA TYR A 117 -10.78 -1.22 -7.47
C TYR A 117 -10.35 -1.40 -8.93
N GLU A 118 -9.98 -0.32 -9.63
CA GLU A 118 -9.45 -0.42 -10.98
C GLU A 118 -8.07 -1.10 -10.97
N GLN A 119 -7.80 -1.83 -12.05
CA GLN A 119 -6.73 -2.82 -12.15
C GLN A 119 -5.59 -2.25 -12.99
N ASN A 120 -4.48 -1.81 -12.35
CA ASN A 120 -3.08 -2.11 -12.75
C ASN A 120 -1.94 -1.28 -12.11
N ASP A 121 -2.16 -0.44 -11.11
CA ASP A 121 -1.04 0.38 -10.63
C ASP A 121 -0.40 -0.10 -9.33
N ASN A 122 0.92 0.10 -9.26
CA ASN A 122 1.74 0.08 -8.05
C ASN A 122 1.37 1.30 -7.13
N ILE A 123 0.06 1.41 -6.84
CA ILE A 123 -0.81 2.20 -5.94
C ILE A 123 -0.57 3.71 -5.68
N ILE A 124 -1.52 4.55 -6.09
CA ILE A 124 -1.45 5.97 -6.48
C ILE A 124 -2.65 6.19 -7.36
N SER A 125 -3.83 6.27 -6.74
CA SER A 125 -5.03 6.81 -7.35
C SER A 125 -4.76 8.13 -8.07
N LYS A 126 -4.96 8.17 -9.38
CA LYS A 126 -4.55 9.28 -10.25
C LYS A 126 -5.03 10.65 -9.75
N GLU A 127 -6.20 10.69 -9.13
CA GLU A 127 -6.91 11.91 -8.73
C GLU A 127 -6.31 12.66 -7.51
N PHE A 128 -5.56 11.98 -6.63
CA PHE A 128 -4.95 12.67 -5.48
C PHE A 128 -3.64 13.40 -5.81
N SER A 129 -3.07 13.13 -6.98
CA SER A 129 -1.86 13.80 -7.45
C SER A 129 -2.14 15.22 -7.92
N GLU A 130 -3.32 15.47 -8.49
CA GLU A 130 -3.73 16.79 -8.99
C GLU A 130 -4.12 17.73 -7.84
N SER A 131 -4.61 17.21 -6.71
CA SER A 131 -4.97 18.00 -5.53
C SER A 131 -3.77 18.44 -4.68
N LEU A 132 -2.62 17.75 -4.77
CA LEU A 132 -1.38 18.15 -4.08
C LEU A 132 -0.70 19.39 -4.70
N GLU A 133 -1.05 19.75 -5.93
CA GLU A 133 -0.55 20.97 -6.56
C GLU A 133 -1.18 22.23 -5.92
N CYS A 134 -2.37 22.11 -5.32
CA CYS A 134 -3.04 23.17 -4.58
C CYS A 134 -2.38 23.50 -3.23
N CYS A 135 -1.49 22.64 -2.71
CA CYS A 135 -0.77 22.87 -1.46
C CYS A 135 0.59 23.58 -1.65
N ARG A 136 0.94 24.01 -2.87
CA ARG A 136 2.04 24.98 -3.06
C ARG A 136 1.56 26.37 -2.62
N ILE A 137 1.57 26.61 -1.31
CA ILE A 137 1.49 27.96 -0.78
C ILE A 137 2.73 28.70 -1.28
N ASN A 138 2.52 29.66 -2.18
CA ASN A 138 3.51 30.67 -2.50
C ASN A 138 3.86 31.39 -1.19
N VAL A 139 5.09 31.20 -0.72
CA VAL A 139 5.67 32.07 0.30
C VAL A 139 6.33 33.23 -0.45
N PRO A 140 6.08 34.50 -0.07
CA PRO A 140 6.73 35.66 -0.68
C PRO A 140 8.26 35.64 -0.49
#